data_AF-A0AAW6NJZ7-F1
#
_entry.id   AF-A0AAW6NJZ7-F1
#
_cell.length_a   1.000
_cell.length_b   1.000
_cell.length_c   1.000
_cell.angle_alpha   90.00
_cell.angle_beta   90.00
_cell.angle_gamma   90.00
#
_symmetry.space_group_name_H-M   'P 1'
#
loop_
_entity.id
_entity.type
_entity.pdbx_description
1 polymer ?
#
loop_
_entity_poly.entity_id
_entity_poly.type
_entity_poly.pdbx_seq_one_letter_code
_entity_poly.pdbx_strand_id
1 'polypeptide(L)' 'MSEPTSRRPAYSRLLDRAVRILAVRDHSEQELRRKLSAPVMSKNGPEDIDATAEDYDRVVAWCYEHHYLDDGRFAARFL' A
#
# COMPACT_ATOMS: atom_id res chain seq x y z
N MET A 1 -32.37 -7.65 -3.17
CA MET A 1 -31.33 -6.99 -3.98
C MET A 1 -30.44 -6.24 -3.01
N SER A 2 -29.24 -6.74 -2.74
CA SER A 2 -28.25 -5.98 -1.95
C SER A 2 -27.26 -5.43 -2.95
N GLU A 3 -27.35 -4.13 -3.23
CA GLU A 3 -26.34 -3.41 -3.98
C GLU A 3 -24.98 -3.63 -3.29
N PRO A 4 -23.94 -4.11 -3.99
CA PRO A 4 -22.61 -4.13 -3.41
C PRO A 4 -22.23 -2.66 -3.23
N THR A 5 -22.31 -2.18 -1.98
CA THR A 5 -21.74 -0.91 -1.52
C THR A 5 -20.48 -0.66 -2.31
N SER A 6 -20.51 0.34 -3.20
CA SER A 6 -19.45 0.63 -4.18
C SER A 6 -18.10 0.55 -3.48
N ARG A 7 -17.45 -0.63 -3.58
CA ARG A 7 -16.18 -0.87 -2.90
C ARG A 7 -15.26 0.12 -3.57
N ARG A 8 -14.76 1.12 -2.83
CA ARG A 8 -13.67 1.96 -3.35
C ARG A 8 -12.65 1.01 -4.00
N PRO A 9 -12.22 1.28 -5.25
CA PRO A 9 -11.37 0.36 -5.99
C PRO A 9 -10.18 -0.03 -5.12
N ALA A 10 -9.83 -1.32 -5.13
CA ALA A 10 -8.79 -1.88 -4.26
C ALA A 10 -7.50 -1.03 -4.30
N TYR A 11 -7.13 -0.59 -5.50
CA TYR A 11 -6.11 0.42 -5.77
C TYR A 11 -6.19 1.67 -4.88
N SER A 12 -7.33 2.36 -4.80
CA SER A 12 -7.46 3.60 -4.01
C SER A 12 -7.26 3.34 -2.52
N ARG A 13 -7.76 2.22 -1.99
CA ARG A 13 -7.56 1.84 -0.58
C ARG A 13 -6.10 1.51 -0.29
N LEU A 14 -5.45 0.78 -1.20
CA LEU A 14 -4.04 0.46 -1.11
C LEU A 14 -3.16 1.72 -1.20
N LEU A 15 -3.51 2.67 -2.08
CA LEU A 15 -2.80 3.92 -2.25
C LEU A 15 -2.85 4.78 -0.98
N ASP A 16 -4.04 4.99 -0.41
CA ASP A 16 -4.22 5.67 0.89
C ASP A 16 -3.36 5.01 1.98
N ARG A 17 -3.32 3.68 2.01
CA ARG A 17 -2.51 2.92 2.98
C ARG A 17 -1.02 3.12 2.73
N ALA A 18 -0.57 3.08 1.48
CA ALA A 18 0.82 3.23 1.09
C ALA A 18 1.35 4.62 1.49
N VAL A 19 0.62 5.68 1.14
CA VAL A 19 0.99 7.05 1.50
C VAL A 19 1.10 7.22 3.00
N ARG A 20 0.17 6.65 3.80
CA ARG A 20 0.26 6.70 5.27
C ARG A 20 1.48 5.96 5.82
N ILE A 21 1.84 4.81 5.27
CA ILE A 21 3.02 4.06 5.69
C ILE A 21 4.29 4.85 5.40
N LEU A 22 4.40 5.39 4.19
CA LEU A 22 5.58 6.13 3.70
C LEU A 22 5.70 7.53 4.32
N ALA A 23 4.59 8.15 4.73
CA ALA A 23 4.61 9.47 5.38
C ALA A 23 5.25 9.46 6.77
N VAL A 24 5.25 8.33 7.47
CA VAL A 24 5.78 8.25 8.84
C VAL A 24 7.28 7.98 8.86
N ARG A 25 7.77 7.13 7.95
CA ARG A 25 9.19 6.76 7.81
C ARG A 25 9.48 6.31 6.37
N ASP A 26 10.73 6.44 5.96
CA ASP A 26 11.20 5.78 4.74
C ASP A 26 11.07 4.25 4.90
N HIS A 27 10.62 3.60 3.83
CA HIS A 27 10.53 2.14 3.73
C HIS A 27 11.07 1.74 2.36
N SER A 28 11.64 0.54 2.27
CA SER A 28 11.91 -0.10 0.99
C SER A 28 10.61 -0.54 0.29
N GLU A 29 10.65 -0.75 -1.02
CA GLU A 29 9.53 -1.34 -1.76
C GLU A 29 9.08 -2.68 -1.15
N GLN A 30 10.01 -3.55 -0.77
CA GLN A 30 9.68 -4.84 -0.16
C GLN A 30 8.93 -4.69 1.17
N GLU A 31 9.36 -3.75 2.02
CA GLU A 31 8.65 -3.46 3.26
C GLU A 31 7.26 -2.90 2.98
N LEU A 32 7.11 -2.02 2.00
CA LEU A 32 5.82 -1.50 1.59
C LEU A 32 4.89 -2.62 1.14
N ARG A 33 5.33 -3.48 0.19
CA ARG A 33 4.54 -4.62 -0.31
C ARG A 33 4.11 -5.54 0.84
N ARG A 34 5.02 -5.89 1.75
CA ARG A 34 4.72 -6.73 2.92
C ARG A 34 3.68 -6.09 3.84
N LYS A 35 3.74 -4.78 4.03
CA LYS A 35 2.77 -4.04 4.86
C LYS A 35 1.43 -3.89 4.17
N LEU A 36 1.42 -3.69 2.85
CA LEU A 36 0.19 -3.59 2.07
C LEU A 36 -0.55 -4.92 2.00
N SER A 37 0.15 -6.06 1.94
CA SER A 37 -0.48 -7.39 1.93
C SER A 37 -0.92 -7.88 3.31
N ALA A 38 -0.44 -7.25 4.40
CA ALA A 38 -0.85 -7.62 5.74
C ALA A 38 -2.35 -7.33 5.97
N PRO A 39 -3.10 -8.25 6.62
CA PRO A 39 -4.51 -8.04 6.94
C PRO A 39 -4.74 -6.73 7.70
N VAL A 40 -5.85 -6.06 7.40
CA VAL A 40 -6.22 -4.82 8.10
C VAL A 40 -7.11 -5.18 9.27
N MET A 41 -6.76 -4.70 10.47
CA MET A 41 -7.60 -4.92 11.64
C MET A 41 -8.80 -3.97 11.60
N SER A 42 -9.97 -4.50 11.26
CA SER A 42 -11.24 -3.78 11.28
C SER A 42 -12.00 -4.07 12.58
N LYS A 43 -13.09 -3.33 12.81
CA LYS A 43 -13.96 -3.53 13.98
C LYS A 43 -14.54 -4.95 14.07
N ASN A 44 -14.59 -5.66 12.94
CA ASN A 44 -15.11 -7.01 12.80
C ASN A 44 -14.01 -8.09 12.81
N GLY A 45 -12.75 -7.72 13.08
CA GLY A 45 -11.59 -8.61 13.01
C GLY A 45 -10.66 -8.32 11.82
N PRO A 46 -9.68 -9.20 11.57
CA PRO A 46 -8.77 -9.05 10.44
C PRO A 46 -9.52 -9.23 9.12
N GLU A 47 -9.45 -8.21 8.27
CA GLU A 47 -10.00 -8.21 6.92
C GLU A 47 -8.87 -8.32 5.91
N ASP A 48 -8.98 -9.31 5.03
CA ASP A 48 -8.11 -9.43 3.87
C ASP A 48 -8.41 -8.32 2.87
N ILE A 49 -7.33 -7.80 2.27
CA ILE A 49 -7.48 -6.86 1.17
C ILE A 49 -7.73 -7.67 -0.10
N ASP A 50 -8.97 -7.59 -0.58
CA ASP A 50 -9.38 -8.03 -1.90
C ASP A 50 -8.74 -7.14 -2.98
N ALA A 51 -7.45 -7.37 -3.24
CA ALA A 51 -6.62 -6.69 -4.22
C ALA A 51 -5.81 -7.71 -5.03
N THR A 52 -5.68 -7.44 -6.32
CA THR A 52 -4.88 -8.27 -7.23
C THR A 52 -3.40 -7.89 -7.17
N ALA A 53 -2.51 -8.75 -7.68
CA ALA A 53 -1.09 -8.41 -7.83
C ALA A 53 -0.87 -7.11 -8.61
N GLU A 54 -1.64 -6.89 -9.67
CA GLU A 54 -1.60 -5.66 -10.48
C GLU A 54 -1.95 -4.41 -9.65
N ASP A 55 -2.89 -4.50 -8.70
CA ASP A 55 -3.21 -3.35 -7.84
C ASP A 55 -2.01 -2.95 -6.98
N TYR A 56 -1.26 -3.92 -6.45
CA TYR A 56 -0.03 -3.65 -5.70
C TYR A 56 1.05 -3.02 -6.59
N ASP A 57 1.27 -3.58 -7.79
CA ASP A 57 2.27 -3.06 -8.71
C ASP A 57 1.94 -1.63 -9.16
N ARG A 58 0.67 -1.31 -9.41
CA ARG A 58 0.22 0.07 -9.72
C ARG A 58 0.49 1.03 -8.56
N VAL A 59 0.22 0.63 -7.32
CA VAL A 59 0.47 1.48 -6.14
C VAL A 59 1.96 1.71 -5.95
N VAL A 60 2.78 0.67 -6.12
CA VAL A 60 4.25 0.78 -6.04
C VAL A 60 4.77 1.74 -7.12
N ALA A 61 4.34 1.57 -8.37
CA ALA A 61 4.74 2.44 -9.48
C ALA A 61 4.36 3.91 -9.20
N TRP A 62 3.15 4.15 -8.68
CA TRP A 62 2.71 5.49 -8.29
C TRP A 62 3.58 6.08 -7.17
N CYS A 63 3.97 5.26 -6.17
CA CYS A 63 4.84 5.72 -5.08
C CYS A 63 6.24 6.12 -5.58
N TYR A 64 6.79 5.44 -6.58
CA TYR A 64 8.02 5.86 -7.22
C TYR A 64 7.85 7.15 -8.04
N GLU A 65 6.78 7.24 -8.84
CA GLU A 65 6.50 8.42 -9.68
C GLU A 65 6.36 9.70 -8.85
N HIS A 66 5.75 9.59 -7.67
CA HIS A 66 5.55 10.70 -6.74
C HIS A 66 6.67 10.85 -5.70
N HIS A 67 7.79 10.13 -5.85
CA HIS A 67 8.95 10.18 -4.94
C HIS A 67 8.65 9.84 -3.47
N TYR A 68 7.62 9.04 -3.20
CA TYR A 68 7.37 8.44 -1.89
C TYR A 68 8.24 7.22 -1.63
N LEU A 69 8.57 6.46 -2.68
CA LEU A 69 9.58 5.40 -2.65
C LEU A 69 10.83 5.86 -3.37
N ASP A 70 11.97 5.70 -2.71
CA ASP A 70 13.29 5.93 -3.27
C ASP A 70 14.27 4.96 -2.60
N ASP A 71 14.31 3.74 -3.14
CA ASP A 71 15.18 2.67 -2.63
C ASP A 71 16.66 3.07 -2.69
N GLY A 72 17.06 3.93 -3.63
CA GLY A 72 18.42 4.48 -3.73
C GLY A 72 18.76 5.40 -2.56
N ARG A 73 17.84 6.31 -2.22
CA ARG A 73 17.97 7.17 -1.03
C ARG A 73 17.86 6.40 0.28
N PHE A 74 17.00 5.37 0.31
CA PHE A 74 16.90 4.47 1.45
C PHE A 74 18.22 3.74 1.69
N ALA A 75 18.80 3.11 0.67
CA ALA A 75 20.08 2.41 0.77
C ALA A 75 21.23 3.33 1.22
N ALA A 76 21.27 4.58 0.72
CA ALA A 76 22.28 5.56 1.10
C ALA A 76 22.19 6.04 2.57
N ARG A 77 21.04 5.89 3.23
CA ARG A 77 20.84 6.25 4.65
C ARG A 77 21.18 5.12 5.62
N PHE A 78 21.30 3.89 5.12
CA PHE A 78 21.61 2.69 5.91
C PHE A 78 23.09 2.24 5.77
N LEU A 79 23.90 2.97 5.00
CA LEU A 79 25.36 2.85 4.92
C LEU A 79 26.02 3.87 5.86
#